data_AF-A0A1I7ALY5-F1
#
_entry.id   AF-A0A1I7ALY5-F1
#
_cell.length_a   1.000
_cell.length_b   1.000
_cell.length_c   1.000
_cell.angle_alpha   90.00
_cell.angle_beta   90.00
_cell.angle_gamma   90.00
#
_symmetry.space_group_name_H-M   'P 1'
#
loop_
_entity.id
_entity.type
_entity.pdbx_description
1 polymer ?
#
loop_
_entity_poly.entity_id
_entity_poly.type
_entity_poly.pdbx_seq_one_letter_code
_entity_poly.pdbx_strand_id
1 'polypeptide(L)'
;MIQKLFPLDKNYILRQAQSVLEEELIDRMVFELKRSYTALYNPLQLMDETYAQILDTFIFPRERVRLIYRQLCGIYRFKHGDNQLEMLFDGRTHLEKFQEDWSAAFLRYVRELGIYEQYVKTMLRMTLLFDTESRAEWAENHCKAFINQYFELKVVKRHGELILKVG
;
A
#
# COMPACT_ATOMS: atom_id res chain seq x y z
N MET A 1 -11.82 -2.68 -15.61
CA MET A 1 -11.85 -1.20 -15.83
C MET A 1 -11.49 -0.55 -14.49
N ILE A 2 -10.33 0.11 -14.39
CA ILE A 2 -9.80 0.59 -13.11
C ILE A 2 -10.55 1.88 -12.71
N GLN A 3 -11.20 1.88 -11.55
CA GLN A 3 -11.97 3.02 -11.03
C GLN A 3 -11.04 4.23 -10.81
N LYS A 4 -11.43 5.40 -11.33
CA LYS A 4 -10.75 6.68 -11.03
C LYS A 4 -10.99 7.01 -9.55
N LEU A 5 -9.91 7.13 -8.77
CA LEU A 5 -10.00 7.48 -7.35
C LEU A 5 -10.25 8.99 -7.12
N PHE A 6 -9.98 9.85 -8.12
CA PHE A 6 -10.29 11.28 -8.10
C PHE A 6 -10.30 11.89 -9.53
N PRO A 7 -10.98 13.03 -9.77
CA PRO A 7 -11.16 13.63 -11.10
C PRO A 7 -9.86 14.08 -11.81
N LEU A 8 -8.81 14.37 -11.05
CA LEU A 8 -7.50 14.85 -11.54
C LEU A 8 -6.49 13.72 -11.83
N ASP A 9 -6.90 12.45 -11.76
CA ASP A 9 -6.02 11.30 -12.04
C ASP A 9 -5.76 11.13 -13.56
N LYS A 10 -4.92 12.03 -14.11
CA LYS A 10 -4.57 12.10 -15.53
C LYS A 10 -3.20 11.50 -15.89
N ASN A 11 -2.38 11.10 -14.91
CA ASN A 11 -1.04 10.56 -15.21
C ASN A 11 -1.13 9.08 -15.66
N TYR A 12 -1.36 8.87 -16.96
CA TYR A 12 -1.51 7.54 -17.56
C TYR A 12 -0.23 6.70 -17.45
N ILE A 13 0.95 7.30 -17.63
CA ILE A 13 2.23 6.59 -17.59
C ILE A 13 2.54 6.13 -16.17
N LEU A 14 2.33 6.98 -15.16
CA LEU A 14 2.48 6.59 -13.76
C LEU A 14 1.50 5.47 -13.36
N ARG A 15 0.24 5.53 -13.81
CA ARG A 15 -0.71 4.41 -13.59
C ARG A 15 -0.25 3.12 -14.25
N GLN A 16 0.33 3.20 -15.44
CA GLN A 16 0.90 2.04 -16.12
C GLN A 16 2.09 1.50 -15.33
N ALA A 17 3.01 2.35 -14.89
CA ALA A 17 4.14 1.96 -14.03
C ALA A 17 3.66 1.23 -12.77
N GLN A 18 2.68 1.80 -12.07
CA GLN A 18 2.06 1.20 -10.88
C GLN A 18 1.35 -0.13 -11.17
N SER A 19 0.76 -0.30 -12.36
CA SER A 19 0.12 -1.56 -12.73
C SER A 19 1.13 -2.64 -13.06
N VAL A 20 2.23 -2.29 -13.77
CA VAL A 20 3.32 -3.22 -14.09
C VAL A 20 4.01 -3.72 -12.84
N LEU A 21 4.20 -2.85 -11.84
CA LEU A 21 4.87 -3.17 -10.59
C LEU A 21 3.98 -3.82 -9.51
N GLU A 22 2.67 -3.99 -9.77
CA GLU A 22 1.68 -4.36 -8.73
C GLU A 22 2.03 -5.68 -8.03
N GLU A 23 2.32 -6.75 -8.77
CA GLU A 23 2.63 -8.06 -8.15
C GLU A 23 3.95 -8.05 -7.38
N GLU A 24 5.01 -7.49 -7.96
CA GLU A 24 6.33 -7.41 -7.32
C GLU A 24 6.24 -6.62 -6.01
N LEU A 25 5.58 -5.46 -6.03
CA LEU A 25 5.48 -4.61 -4.85
C LEU A 25 4.53 -5.18 -3.80
N ILE A 26 3.53 -5.97 -4.18
CA ILE A 26 2.73 -6.74 -3.21
C ILE A 26 3.60 -7.75 -2.47
N ASP A 27 4.47 -8.49 -3.17
CA ASP A 27 5.39 -9.43 -2.53
C ASP A 27 6.36 -8.71 -1.59
N ARG A 28 6.90 -7.57 -2.02
CA ARG A 28 7.72 -6.71 -1.15
C ARG A 28 6.97 -6.19 0.06
N MET A 29 5.70 -5.83 -0.08
CA MET A 29 4.89 -5.34 1.04
C MET A 29 4.65 -6.44 2.08
N VAL A 30 4.41 -7.68 1.65
CA VAL A 30 4.27 -8.83 2.54
C VAL A 30 5.59 -9.17 3.22
N PHE A 31 6.70 -9.09 2.49
CA PHE A 31 8.03 -9.27 3.08
C PHE A 31 8.32 -8.23 4.18
N GLU A 32 8.11 -6.94 3.90
CA GLU A 32 8.31 -5.88 4.90
C GLU A 32 7.31 -6.02 6.06
N LEU A 33 6.09 -6.51 5.84
CA LEU A 33 5.14 -6.83 6.92
C LEU A 33 5.69 -7.88 7.89
N LYS A 34 6.23 -8.99 7.39
CA LYS A 34 6.86 -10.05 8.22
C LYS A 34 8.04 -9.47 9.00
N ARG A 35 8.84 -8.62 8.37
CA ARG A 35 9.97 -7.92 9.00
C ARG A 35 9.51 -6.96 10.10
N SER A 36 8.49 -6.17 9.85
CA SER A 36 7.90 -5.23 10.82
C SER A 36 7.30 -5.96 12.02
N TYR A 37 6.58 -7.07 11.79
CA TYR A 37 6.11 -7.90 12.90
C TYR A 37 7.27 -8.40 13.76
N THR A 38 8.32 -8.93 13.13
CA THR A 38 9.50 -9.42 13.83
C THR A 38 10.12 -8.31 14.67
N ALA A 39 10.32 -7.11 14.10
CA ALA A 39 10.92 -5.99 14.81
C ALA A 39 10.08 -5.51 16.01
N LEU A 40 8.75 -5.48 15.88
CA LEU A 40 7.84 -4.96 16.91
C LEU A 40 7.54 -5.97 18.03
N TYR A 41 7.36 -7.24 17.67
CA TYR A 41 6.77 -8.24 18.57
C TYR A 41 7.67 -9.43 18.86
N ASN A 42 8.63 -9.73 17.98
CA ASN A 42 9.54 -10.87 18.16
C ASN A 42 10.99 -10.54 17.76
N PRO A 43 11.62 -9.53 18.40
CA PRO A 43 12.99 -9.11 18.05
C PRO A 43 14.04 -10.20 18.30
N LEU A 44 13.72 -11.15 19.19
CA LEU A 44 14.56 -12.32 19.48
C LEU A 44 14.33 -13.50 18.53
N GLN A 45 13.35 -13.39 17.61
CA GLN A 45 13.00 -14.42 16.63
C GLN A 45 12.72 -15.80 17.27
N LEU A 46 12.03 -15.79 18.41
CA LEU A 46 11.59 -17.02 19.06
C LEU A 46 10.56 -17.72 18.18
N MET A 47 10.78 -19.01 17.91
CA MET A 47 9.91 -19.81 17.05
C MET A 47 8.68 -20.29 17.82
N ASP A 48 7.72 -19.39 18.05
CA ASP A 48 6.37 -19.74 18.51
C ASP A 48 5.44 -20.08 17.32
N GLU A 49 4.28 -20.66 17.63
CA GLU A 49 3.30 -21.09 16.63
C GLU A 49 2.82 -19.95 15.73
N THR A 50 2.62 -18.74 16.29
CA THR A 50 2.16 -17.57 15.53
C THR A 50 3.26 -17.07 14.60
N TYR A 51 4.50 -17.02 15.09
CA TYR A 51 5.63 -16.58 14.30
C TYR A 51 5.93 -17.56 13.16
N ALA A 52 5.91 -18.87 13.43
CA ALA A 52 6.02 -19.90 12.41
C ALA A 52 4.92 -19.74 11.35
N GLN A 53 3.65 -19.56 11.78
CA GLN A 53 2.55 -19.30 10.85
C GLN A 53 2.79 -18.08 9.96
N ILE A 54 3.25 -16.95 10.53
CA ILE A 54 3.55 -15.73 9.77
C ILE A 54 4.65 -15.98 8.73
N LEU A 55 5.71 -16.71 9.09
CA LEU A 55 6.82 -17.00 8.19
C LEU A 55 6.43 -17.97 7.08
N ASP A 56 5.73 -19.06 7.42
CA ASP A 56 5.46 -20.18 6.52
C ASP A 56 4.17 -20.02 5.69
N THR A 57 3.37 -18.99 5.97
CA THR A 57 2.18 -18.70 5.15
C THR A 57 2.59 -18.00 3.84
N PHE A 58 2.28 -18.67 2.73
CA PHE A 58 2.44 -18.17 1.36
C PHE A 58 1.10 -18.01 0.62
N ILE A 59 0.05 -18.70 1.08
CA ILE A 59 -1.31 -18.63 0.52
C ILE A 59 -2.17 -17.81 1.48
N PHE A 60 -2.64 -16.66 1.03
CA PHE A 60 -3.50 -15.76 1.78
C PHE A 60 -4.38 -14.94 0.82
N PRO A 61 -5.42 -14.23 1.30
CA PRO A 61 -6.28 -13.39 0.47
C PRO A 61 -5.54 -12.20 -0.17
N ARG A 62 -4.80 -12.45 -1.25
CA ARG A 62 -3.93 -11.47 -1.92
C ARG A 62 -4.67 -10.23 -2.43
N GLU A 63 -5.97 -10.35 -2.74
CA GLU A 63 -6.79 -9.21 -3.17
C GLU A 63 -6.89 -8.13 -2.07
N ARG A 64 -6.89 -8.51 -0.79
CA ARG A 64 -6.90 -7.53 0.31
C ARG A 64 -5.63 -6.70 0.37
N VAL A 65 -4.50 -7.35 0.11
CA VAL A 65 -3.18 -6.71 -0.02
C VAL A 65 -3.17 -5.75 -1.21
N ARG A 66 -3.77 -6.18 -2.33
CA ARG A 66 -3.93 -5.36 -3.54
C ARG A 66 -4.78 -4.12 -3.29
N LEU A 67 -5.81 -4.20 -2.45
CA LEU A 67 -6.62 -3.02 -2.08
C LEU A 67 -5.79 -1.96 -1.36
N ILE A 68 -4.90 -2.36 -0.45
CA ILE A 68 -3.97 -1.44 0.23
C ILE A 68 -2.94 -0.88 -0.75
N TYR A 69 -2.37 -1.73 -1.61
CA TYR A 69 -1.45 -1.28 -2.67
C TYR A 69 -2.09 -0.19 -3.54
N ARG A 70 -3.32 -0.42 -4.02
CA ARG A 70 -4.06 0.52 -4.87
C ARG A 70 -4.40 1.81 -4.13
N GLN A 71 -4.70 1.75 -2.83
CA GLN A 71 -4.89 2.94 -2.01
C GLN A 71 -3.59 3.77 -1.99
N LEU A 72 -2.45 3.16 -1.67
CA LEU A 72 -1.15 3.85 -1.64
C LEU A 72 -0.77 4.43 -3.02
N CYS A 73 -1.09 3.71 -4.11
CA CYS A 73 -0.93 4.24 -5.46
C CYS A 73 -1.75 5.53 -5.66
N GLY A 74 -3.01 5.53 -5.23
CA GLY A 74 -3.89 6.69 -5.31
C GLY A 74 -3.37 7.87 -4.49
N ILE A 75 -2.88 7.61 -3.28
CA ILE A 75 -2.25 8.61 -2.41
C ILE A 75 -1.04 9.24 -3.08
N TYR A 76 -0.16 8.43 -3.66
CA TYR A 76 1.02 8.92 -4.36
C TYR A 76 0.64 9.78 -5.57
N ARG A 77 -0.31 9.33 -6.40
CA ARG A 77 -0.78 10.12 -7.55
C ARG A 77 -1.42 11.43 -7.11
N PHE A 78 -2.10 11.45 -5.97
CA PHE A 78 -2.66 12.68 -5.41
C PHE A 78 -1.57 13.66 -4.96
N LYS A 79 -0.50 13.17 -4.32
CA LYS A 79 0.62 13.98 -3.86
C LYS A 79 1.56 14.46 -4.98
N HIS A 80 1.61 13.75 -6.10
CA HIS A 80 2.56 13.99 -7.20
C HIS A 80 1.86 14.27 -8.56
N GLY A 81 0.62 14.77 -8.54
CA GLY A 81 -0.24 14.89 -9.72
C GLY A 81 0.26 15.83 -10.82
N ASP A 82 1.14 16.79 -10.49
CA ASP A 82 1.51 17.91 -11.36
C ASP A 82 2.72 17.64 -12.27
N ASN A 83 3.54 16.61 -12.03
CA ASN A 83 4.86 16.44 -12.69
C ASN A 83 4.84 15.60 -13.98
N GLN A 84 3.82 15.73 -14.83
CA GLN A 84 3.62 14.80 -15.96
C GLN A 84 4.59 14.96 -17.14
N LEU A 85 5.35 16.06 -17.23
CA LEU A 85 6.12 16.44 -18.43
C LEU A 85 7.51 17.01 -18.11
N GLU A 86 8.15 16.59 -17.02
CA GLU A 86 9.55 16.94 -16.77
C GLU A 86 10.45 16.35 -17.86
N MET A 87 11.14 17.20 -18.64
CA MET A 87 12.12 16.71 -19.62
C MET A 87 13.21 15.88 -18.93
N LEU A 88 13.37 14.65 -19.40
CA LEU A 88 14.44 13.75 -18.97
C LEU A 88 15.62 13.92 -19.91
N PHE A 89 16.76 14.33 -19.35
CA PHE A 89 18.02 14.52 -20.09
C PHE A 89 19.00 13.35 -19.93
N ASP A 90 18.58 12.28 -19.24
CA ASP A 90 19.39 11.11 -18.90
C ASP A 90 19.18 9.91 -19.85
N GLY A 91 18.38 10.08 -20.91
CA GLY A 91 18.10 9.06 -21.91
C GLY A 91 17.08 8.00 -21.49
N ARG A 92 16.50 8.09 -20.28
CA ARG A 92 15.47 7.17 -19.79
C ARG A 92 14.10 7.52 -20.32
N THR A 93 13.23 6.52 -20.38
CA THR A 93 11.80 6.74 -20.62
C THR A 93 11.11 7.24 -19.35
N HIS A 94 10.03 8.00 -19.51
CA HIS A 94 9.18 8.38 -18.38
C HIS A 94 8.63 7.17 -17.62
N LEU A 95 8.41 6.05 -18.31
CA LEU A 95 7.92 4.83 -17.68
C LEU A 95 8.96 4.28 -16.70
N GLU A 96 10.21 4.16 -17.11
CA GLU A 96 11.32 3.69 -16.25
C GLU A 96 11.50 4.61 -15.04
N LYS A 97 11.53 5.93 -15.25
CA LYS A 97 11.59 6.90 -14.14
C LYS A 97 10.42 6.73 -13.18
N PHE A 98 9.19 6.65 -13.68
CA PHE A 98 8.02 6.47 -12.82
C PHE A 98 8.02 5.12 -12.10
N GLN A 99 8.56 4.06 -12.70
CA GLN A 99 8.72 2.78 -12.03
C GLN A 99 9.71 2.87 -10.86
N GLU A 100 10.87 3.47 -11.09
CA GLU A 100 11.89 3.69 -10.04
C GLU A 100 11.36 4.58 -8.90
N ASP A 101 10.80 5.74 -9.25
CA ASP A 101 10.27 6.71 -8.29
C ASP A 101 9.13 6.11 -7.46
N TRP A 102 8.22 5.39 -8.12
CA TRP A 102 7.11 4.73 -7.45
C TRP A 102 7.60 3.61 -6.52
N SER A 103 8.47 2.72 -7.00
CA SER A 103 8.99 1.61 -6.20
C SER A 103 9.72 2.12 -4.95
N ALA A 104 10.57 3.13 -5.11
CA ALA A 104 11.28 3.76 -3.99
C ALA A 104 10.32 4.41 -2.99
N ALA A 105 9.34 5.17 -3.46
CA ALA A 105 8.35 5.80 -2.59
C ALA A 105 7.46 4.78 -1.87
N PHE A 106 7.02 3.74 -2.57
CA PHE A 106 6.20 2.69 -2.01
C PHE A 106 6.92 1.93 -0.90
N LEU A 107 8.16 1.50 -1.13
CA LEU A 107 8.95 0.80 -0.11
C LEU A 107 9.20 1.68 1.12
N ARG A 108 9.41 2.98 0.91
CA ARG A 108 9.49 3.95 2.01
C ARG A 108 8.18 4.00 2.80
N TYR A 109 7.04 4.15 2.14
CA TYR A 109 5.73 4.17 2.79
C TYR A 109 5.46 2.91 3.60
N VAL A 110 5.72 1.73 3.03
CA VAL A 110 5.51 0.45 3.73
C VAL A 110 6.39 0.33 4.96
N ARG A 111 7.67 0.76 4.88
CA ARG A 111 8.58 0.75 6.03
C ARG A 111 8.15 1.73 7.12
N GLU A 112 7.74 2.94 6.75
CA GLU A 112 7.24 3.95 7.68
C GLU A 112 5.96 3.49 8.38
N LEU A 113 4.99 2.98 7.61
CA LEU A 113 3.76 2.39 8.15
C LEU A 113 4.04 1.17 9.03
N GLY A 114 5.04 0.38 8.66
CA GLY A 114 5.49 -0.82 9.38
C GLY A 114 6.05 -0.58 10.78
N ILE A 115 6.29 0.67 11.17
CA ILE A 115 6.66 1.03 12.56
C ILE A 115 5.42 1.05 13.47
N TYR A 116 4.22 1.23 12.89
CA TYR A 116 3.00 1.37 13.65
C TYR A 116 2.30 0.02 13.84
N GLU A 117 2.09 -0.34 15.10
CA GLU A 117 1.38 -1.55 15.51
C GLU A 117 0.01 -1.71 14.83
N GLN A 118 -0.74 -0.61 14.69
CA GLN A 118 -2.07 -0.61 14.10
C GLN A 118 -2.04 -1.11 12.65
N TYR A 119 -1.07 -0.66 11.86
CA TYR A 119 -0.88 -1.11 10.48
C TYR A 119 -0.50 -2.60 10.45
N VAL A 120 0.50 -3.00 11.24
CA VAL A 120 1.00 -4.39 11.24
C VAL A 120 -0.09 -5.37 11.68
N LYS A 121 -0.81 -5.10 12.77
CA LYS A 121 -1.88 -5.97 13.28
C LYS A 121 -3.03 -6.12 12.29
N THR A 122 -3.47 -5.03 11.66
CA THR A 122 -4.58 -5.07 10.69
C THR A 122 -4.17 -5.76 9.39
N MET A 123 -2.97 -5.48 8.88
CA MET A 123 -2.38 -6.19 7.73
C MET A 123 -2.28 -7.69 7.97
N LEU A 124 -1.72 -8.13 9.10
CA LEU A 124 -1.61 -9.55 9.43
C LEU A 124 -2.97 -10.25 9.50
N ARG A 125 -3.93 -9.63 10.19
CA ARG A 125 -5.27 -10.20 10.39
C ARG A 125 -6.05 -10.39 9.09
N MET A 126 -5.84 -9.55 8.10
CA MET A 126 -6.49 -9.71 6.79
C MET A 126 -5.67 -10.56 5.80
N THR A 127 -4.48 -11.05 6.20
CA THR A 127 -3.56 -11.79 5.34
C THR A 127 -3.03 -13.08 5.99
N LEU A 128 -1.84 -13.03 6.60
CA LEU A 128 -1.07 -14.18 7.08
C LEU A 128 -1.73 -14.85 8.31
N LEU A 129 -2.50 -14.08 9.08
CA LEU A 129 -3.29 -14.54 10.21
C LEU A 129 -4.79 -14.42 9.90
N PHE A 130 -5.17 -14.65 8.64
CA PHE A 130 -6.57 -14.67 8.23
C PHE A 130 -7.34 -15.74 9.00
N ASP A 131 -8.53 -15.37 9.47
CA ASP A 131 -9.40 -16.21 10.30
C ASP A 131 -10.80 -16.27 9.69
N THR A 132 -11.52 -15.14 9.68
CA THR A 132 -12.85 -15.03 9.08
C THR A 132 -12.97 -13.79 8.20
N GLU A 133 -13.90 -13.85 7.25
CA GLU A 133 -14.15 -12.76 6.30
C GLU A 133 -14.57 -11.46 6.99
N SER A 134 -15.42 -11.53 8.03
CA SER A 134 -15.86 -10.35 8.78
C SER A 134 -14.72 -9.67 9.55
N ARG A 135 -13.81 -10.45 10.14
CA ARG A 135 -12.62 -9.93 10.82
C ARG A 135 -11.62 -9.33 9.83
N ALA A 136 -11.47 -9.94 8.67
CA ALA A 136 -10.60 -9.43 7.62
C ALA A 136 -11.14 -8.14 7.00
N GLU A 137 -12.44 -8.03 6.76
CA GLU A 137 -13.10 -6.80 6.30
C GLU A 137 -12.98 -5.67 7.33
N TRP A 138 -13.20 -5.99 8.62
CA TRP A 138 -13.00 -5.03 9.70
C TRP A 138 -11.54 -4.52 9.73
N ALA A 139 -10.57 -5.44 9.62
CA ALA A 139 -9.16 -5.10 9.63
C ALA A 139 -8.76 -4.27 8.40
N GLU A 140 -9.29 -4.59 7.23
CA GLU A 140 -9.10 -3.82 6.00
C GLU A 140 -9.59 -2.38 6.16
N ASN A 141 -10.80 -2.19 6.66
CA ASN A 141 -11.36 -0.85 6.88
C ASN A 141 -10.54 -0.03 7.90
N HIS A 142 -10.06 -0.67 8.97
CA HIS A 142 -9.20 -0.02 9.96
C HIS A 142 -7.81 0.33 9.40
N CYS A 143 -7.24 -0.56 8.58
CA CYS A 143 -5.98 -0.29 7.88
C CYS A 143 -6.13 0.90 6.93
N LYS A 144 -7.17 0.91 6.10
CA LYS A 144 -7.46 2.02 5.18
C LYS A 144 -7.65 3.34 5.91
N ALA A 145 -8.40 3.34 7.02
CA ALA A 145 -8.63 4.53 7.85
C ALA A 145 -7.32 5.04 8.46
N PHE A 146 -6.50 4.15 9.01
CA PHE A 146 -5.18 4.48 9.55
C PHE A 146 -4.27 5.09 8.48
N ILE A 147 -4.19 4.48 7.30
CA ILE A 147 -3.41 5.00 6.16
C ILE A 147 -3.86 6.40 5.78
N ASN A 148 -5.18 6.63 5.66
CA ASN A 148 -5.70 7.96 5.35
C ASN A 148 -5.33 8.98 6.43
N GLN A 149 -5.41 8.62 7.70
CA GLN A 149 -4.99 9.48 8.81
C GLN A 149 -3.49 9.77 8.75
N TYR A 150 -2.65 8.76 8.53
CA TYR A 150 -1.19 8.89 8.44
C TYR A 150 -0.77 9.84 7.32
N PHE A 151 -1.45 9.79 6.17
CA PHE A 151 -1.17 10.68 5.05
C PHE A 151 -1.96 12.01 5.08
N GLU A 152 -2.68 12.28 6.18
CA GLU A 152 -3.49 13.48 6.40
C GLU A 152 -4.53 13.72 5.30
N LEU A 153 -5.15 12.63 4.82
CA LEU A 153 -6.15 12.65 3.76
C LEU A 153 -7.56 12.64 4.35
N LYS A 154 -8.33 13.68 4.06
CA LYS A 154 -9.76 13.74 4.32
C LYS A 154 -10.52 13.20 3.11
N VAL A 155 -11.24 12.11 3.30
CA VAL A 155 -12.19 11.59 2.30
C VAL A 155 -13.50 12.35 2.45
N VAL A 156 -13.74 13.33 1.58
CA VAL A 156 -14.98 14.12 1.59
C VAL A 156 -15.91 13.59 0.51
N LYS A 157 -17.10 13.11 0.89
CA LYS A 157 -18.18 12.83 -0.07
C LYS A 157 -18.83 14.13 -0.49
N ARG A 158 -18.72 14.50 -1.77
CA ARG A 158 -19.47 15.65 -2.33
C ARG A 158 -20.22 15.17 -3.56
N HIS A 159 -21.55 15.32 -3.55
CA HIS A 159 -22.44 14.88 -4.65
C HIS A 159 -22.29 13.40 -5.07
N GLY A 160 -21.97 12.50 -4.13
CA GLY A 160 -21.81 11.07 -4.41
C GLY A 160 -20.40 10.64 -4.85
N GLU A 161 -19.50 11.59 -5.11
CA GLU A 161 -18.10 11.32 -5.45
C GLU A 161 -17.20 11.42 -4.19
N LEU A 162 -16.26 10.49 -4.07
CA LEU A 162 -15.22 10.51 -3.02
C LEU A 162 -14.09 11.43 -3.49
N ILE A 163 -13.90 12.56 -2.80
CA ILE A 163 -12.82 13.51 -3.10
C ILE A 163 -11.78 13.42 -1.97
N LEU A 164 -10.53 13.15 -2.34
CA LEU A 164 -9.39 13.29 -1.43
C LEU A 164 -9.04 14.77 -1.26
N LYS A 165 -8.91 15.23 -0.01
CA LYS A 165 -8.42 16.57 0.33
C LYS A 165 -7.28 16.47 1.34
N VAL A 166 -6.27 17.32 1.20
CA VAL A 166 -5.26 17.53 2.26
C VAL A 166 -5.94 18.19 3.46
N GLY A 167 -5.61 17.69 4.65
CA GLY A 167 -6.16 18.10 5.95
C GLY A 167 -5.88 19.53 6.33
#